data_AF-A0A0M2XV72-F1
#
_entry.id   AF-A0A0M2XV72-F1
#
_cell.length_a   1.000
_cell.length_b   1.000
_cell.length_c   1.000
_cell.angle_alpha   90.00
_cell.angle_beta   90.00
_cell.angle_gamma   90.00
#
_symmetry.space_group_name_H-M   'P 1'
#
loop_
_entity.id
_entity.type
_entity.pdbx_description
1 polymer ?
#
loop_
_entity_poly.entity_id
_entity_poly.type
_entity_poly.pdbx_seq_one_letter_code
_entity_poly.pdbx_strand_id
1 'polypeptide(L)'
;MATIYVITGPPYIGKSTCGQYFIPEGIKILDPNLFVQSYAELGLKDGYRRFEEQLLGLLSHDEDFAVEVNIVNKVHLQMLQDIKALYPENKIEMIFFYTDNMYICQARSKAKKNSSCDSDPDKITRSYIHTMPLVKRHLNLFSSVKGIDISENHIVPETVFKYQDNVLGIEEATSLPVWAQ
;
A
#
# COMPACT_ATOMS: atom_id res chain seq x y z
N MET A 1 -10.86 -13.27 -13.76
CA MET A 1 -9.57 -13.15 -13.07
C MET A 1 -9.14 -11.71 -13.08
N ALA A 2 -9.19 -11.06 -11.93
CA ALA A 2 -8.70 -9.70 -11.72
C ALA A 2 -7.25 -9.69 -11.22
N THR A 3 -6.55 -8.60 -11.53
CA THR A 3 -5.28 -8.20 -10.90
C THR A 3 -5.54 -7.06 -9.92
N ILE A 4 -5.18 -7.29 -8.66
CA ILE A 4 -5.40 -6.38 -7.55
C ILE A 4 -4.07 -5.76 -7.15
N TYR A 5 -3.91 -4.47 -7.39
CA TYR A 5 -2.69 -3.73 -7.09
C TYR A 5 -2.76 -3.14 -5.67
N VAL A 6 -1.98 -3.69 -4.74
CA VAL A 6 -1.96 -3.23 -3.34
C VAL A 6 -0.85 -2.20 -3.16
N ILE A 7 -1.22 -0.92 -3.08
CA ILE A 7 -0.28 0.16 -2.80
C ILE A 7 -0.15 0.30 -1.29
N THR A 8 1.04 0.02 -0.75
CA THR A 8 1.27 0.03 0.70
C THR A 8 2.64 0.56 1.08
N GLY A 9 2.83 0.86 2.36
CA GLY A 9 3.98 1.58 2.89
C GLY A 9 3.62 2.53 4.03
N PRO A 10 4.62 3.04 4.78
CA PRO A 10 4.38 3.88 5.95
C PRO A 10 3.60 5.16 5.58
N PRO A 11 2.91 5.80 6.55
CA PRO A 11 2.26 7.09 6.31
C PRO A 11 3.27 8.13 5.79
N TYR A 12 2.81 9.04 4.91
CA TYR A 12 3.60 10.14 4.32
C TYR A 12 4.79 9.73 3.42
N ILE A 13 4.94 8.44 3.11
CA ILE A 13 6.00 7.95 2.22
C ILE A 13 5.82 8.36 0.75
N GLY A 14 4.62 8.79 0.34
CA GLY A 14 4.32 9.23 -1.03
C GLY A 14 3.38 8.31 -1.83
N LYS A 15 2.70 7.36 -1.18
CA LYS A 15 1.75 6.42 -1.82
C LYS A 15 0.71 7.13 -2.69
N SER A 16 -0.09 8.03 -2.12
CA SER A 16 -1.15 8.72 -2.88
C SER A 16 -0.61 9.68 -3.95
N THR A 17 0.66 10.08 -3.86
CA THR A 17 1.29 10.99 -4.83
C THR A 17 1.90 10.24 -6.00
N CYS A 18 2.52 9.09 -5.74
CA CYS A 18 3.33 8.38 -6.73
C CYS A 18 2.78 7.00 -7.09
N GLY A 19 1.85 6.44 -6.32
CA GLY A 19 1.34 5.08 -6.47
C GLY A 19 0.76 4.81 -7.86
N GLN A 20 0.08 5.79 -8.44
CA GLN A 20 -0.48 5.70 -9.79
C GLN A 20 0.57 5.45 -10.88
N TYR A 21 1.83 5.82 -10.68
CA TYR A 21 2.89 5.61 -11.67
C TYR A 21 3.44 4.17 -11.68
N PHE A 22 3.05 3.35 -10.71
CA PHE A 22 3.53 1.98 -10.55
C PHE A 22 2.44 0.93 -10.84
N ILE A 23 1.29 1.38 -11.34
CA ILE A 23 0.18 0.55 -11.80
C ILE A 23 -0.14 0.91 -13.26
N PRO A 24 -0.86 0.06 -14.01
CA PRO A 24 -1.30 0.40 -15.36
C PRO A 24 -2.19 1.65 -15.39
N GLU A 25 -2.15 2.37 -16.51
CA GLU A 25 -2.99 3.55 -16.72
C GLU A 25 -4.48 3.16 -16.76
N GLY A 26 -5.34 4.04 -16.22
CA GLY A 26 -6.79 3.83 -16.20
C GLY A 26 -7.31 2.91 -15.08
N ILE A 27 -6.42 2.30 -14.29
CA ILE A 27 -6.81 1.48 -13.15
C ILE A 27 -7.39 2.35 -12.03
N LYS A 28 -8.59 1.98 -11.57
CA LYS A 28 -9.26 2.67 -10.46
C LYS A 28 -8.52 2.42 -9.15
N ILE A 29 -8.22 3.48 -8.39
CA ILE A 29 -7.60 3.39 -7.07
C ILE A 29 -8.67 3.60 -5.99
N LEU A 30 -8.85 2.61 -5.12
CA LEU A 30 -9.68 2.71 -3.93
C LEU A 30 -8.82 3.07 -2.71
N ASP A 31 -9.20 4.10 -1.95
CA ASP A 31 -8.56 4.45 -0.67
C ASP A 31 -9.61 4.50 0.45
N PRO A 32 -9.64 3.53 1.38
CA PRO A 32 -10.64 3.48 2.44
C PRO A 32 -10.62 4.74 3.33
N ASN A 33 -9.46 5.38 3.52
CA ASN A 33 -9.38 6.62 4.30
C ASN A 33 -10.04 7.78 3.55
N LEU A 34 -9.85 7.86 2.23
CA LEU A 34 -10.48 8.89 1.39
C LEU A 34 -12.00 8.72 1.36
N PHE A 35 -12.50 7.49 1.31
CA PHE A 35 -13.92 7.20 1.45
C PHE A 35 -14.47 7.63 2.81
N VAL A 36 -13.79 7.28 3.90
CA VAL A 36 -14.21 7.69 5.26
C VAL A 36 -14.19 9.21 5.40
N GLN A 37 -13.15 9.87 4.91
CA GLN A 37 -13.01 11.32 4.96
C GLN A 37 -14.09 12.04 4.15
N SER A 38 -14.26 11.68 2.88
CA SER A 38 -15.24 12.33 2.00
C SER A 38 -16.67 12.19 2.53
N TYR A 39 -17.03 11.05 3.11
CA TYR A 39 -18.34 10.87 3.74
C TYR A 39 -18.47 11.66 5.04
N ALA A 40 -17.42 11.72 5.87
CA ALA A 40 -17.44 12.52 7.09
C ALA A 40 -17.61 14.02 6.81
N GLU A 41 -17.01 14.54 5.73
CA GLU A 41 -17.19 15.92 5.25
C GLU A 41 -18.64 16.24 4.85
N LEU A 42 -19.41 15.21 4.46
CA LEU A 42 -20.85 15.30 4.18
C LEU A 42 -21.73 15.03 5.41
N GLY A 43 -21.13 14.81 6.59
CA GLY A 43 -21.85 14.44 7.81
C GLY A 43 -22.34 12.98 7.85
N LEU A 44 -21.83 12.12 6.96
CA LEU A 44 -22.21 10.71 6.83
C LEU A 44 -21.19 9.80 7.51
N LYS A 45 -21.65 8.68 8.08
CA LYS A 45 -20.79 7.70 8.79
C LYS A 45 -20.48 6.43 7.97
N ASP A 46 -21.04 6.33 6.77
CA ASP A 46 -21.04 5.09 5.98
C ASP A 46 -19.85 4.95 5.02
N GLY A 47 -18.83 5.81 5.12
CA GLY A 47 -17.72 5.83 4.15
C GLY A 47 -17.03 4.48 3.99
N TYR A 48 -16.75 3.78 5.09
CA TYR A 48 -16.12 2.45 5.04
C TYR A 48 -17.01 1.40 4.37
N ARG A 49 -18.31 1.37 4.70
CA ARG A 49 -19.29 0.49 4.06
C ARG A 49 -19.35 0.71 2.54
N ARG A 50 -19.25 1.97 2.11
CA ARG A 50 -19.27 2.35 0.69
C ARG A 50 -18.00 1.94 -0.04
N PHE A 51 -16.87 1.97 0.64
CA PHE A 51 -15.64 1.37 0.15
C PHE A 51 -15.81 -0.14 -0.07
N GLU A 52 -16.35 -0.87 0.92
CA GLU A 52 -16.58 -2.32 0.82
C GLU A 52 -17.55 -2.68 -0.33
N GLU A 53 -18.63 -1.92 -0.50
CA GLU A 53 -19.58 -2.11 -1.61
C GLU A 53 -18.90 -1.96 -2.98
N GLN A 54 -18.02 -0.97 -3.15
CA GLN A 54 -17.27 -0.78 -4.39
C GLN A 54 -16.21 -1.87 -4.60
N LEU A 55 -15.49 -2.24 -3.55
CA LEU A 55 -14.50 -3.32 -3.58
C LEU A 55 -15.15 -4.63 -4.04
N LEU A 56 -16.28 -4.99 -3.42
CA LEU A 56 -17.02 -6.21 -3.76
C LEU A 56 -17.53 -6.18 -5.21
N GLY A 57 -18.00 -5.02 -5.67
CA GLY A 57 -18.42 -4.83 -7.06
C GLY A 57 -17.28 -5.10 -8.05
N LEU A 58 -16.08 -4.58 -7.81
CA LEU A 58 -14.93 -4.84 -8.69
C LEU A 58 -14.53 -6.33 -8.68
N LEU A 59 -14.50 -6.94 -7.48
CA LEU A 59 -14.19 -8.36 -7.33
C LEU A 59 -15.19 -9.26 -8.05
N SER A 60 -16.50 -8.95 -8.00
CA SER A 60 -17.53 -9.76 -8.64
C SER A 60 -17.55 -9.67 -10.16
N HIS A 61 -16.96 -8.60 -10.73
CA HIS A 61 -16.90 -8.38 -12.18
C HIS A 61 -15.54 -8.72 -12.78
N ASP A 62 -14.62 -9.32 -12.00
CA ASP A 62 -13.25 -9.61 -12.44
C ASP A 62 -12.51 -8.37 -12.96
N GLU A 63 -12.83 -7.18 -12.44
CA GLU A 63 -12.20 -5.92 -12.87
C GLU A 63 -10.85 -5.72 -12.17
N ASP A 64 -9.84 -5.30 -12.93
CA ASP A 64 -8.55 -4.90 -12.36
C ASP A 64 -8.72 -3.59 -11.57
N PHE A 65 -8.13 -3.53 -10.37
CA PHE A 65 -8.18 -2.34 -9.53
C PHE A 65 -6.96 -2.22 -8.62
N ALA A 66 -6.74 -1.01 -8.13
CA ALA A 66 -5.75 -0.72 -7.11
C ALA A 66 -6.43 -0.37 -5.79
N VAL A 67 -5.76 -0.68 -4.68
CA VAL A 67 -6.18 -0.29 -3.35
C VAL A 67 -5.01 0.27 -2.56
N GLU A 68 -5.15 1.49 -2.02
CA GLU A 68 -4.16 2.07 -1.11
C GLU A 68 -4.47 1.67 0.33
N VAL A 69 -3.61 0.83 0.92
CA VAL A 69 -3.82 0.35 2.29
C VAL A 69 -2.55 0.40 3.12
N ASN A 70 -2.71 0.45 4.44
CA ASN A 70 -1.64 0.20 5.39
C ASN A 70 -1.75 -1.23 5.94
N ILE A 71 -0.80 -2.12 5.62
CA ILE A 71 -0.76 -3.52 6.08
C ILE A 71 -0.65 -3.64 7.61
N VAL A 72 -0.15 -2.61 8.30
CA VAL A 72 -0.13 -2.57 9.77
C VAL A 72 -1.54 -2.42 10.36
N ASN A 73 -2.50 -1.91 9.58
CA ASN A 73 -3.90 -1.90 9.96
C ASN A 73 -4.47 -3.32 9.80
N LYS A 74 -4.88 -3.92 10.93
CA LYS A 74 -5.46 -5.26 10.97
C LYS A 74 -6.67 -5.43 10.05
N VAL A 75 -7.51 -4.41 9.93
CA VAL A 75 -8.71 -4.46 9.08
C VAL A 75 -8.30 -4.58 7.61
N HIS A 76 -7.29 -3.82 7.19
CA HIS A 76 -6.81 -3.89 5.81
C HIS A 76 -6.09 -5.21 5.51
N LEU A 77 -5.29 -5.72 6.46
CA LEU A 77 -4.64 -7.02 6.29
C LEU A 77 -5.68 -8.15 6.19
N GLN A 78 -6.69 -8.14 7.06
CA GLN A 78 -7.79 -9.11 7.02
C GLN A 78 -8.53 -9.06 5.69
N MET A 79 -8.84 -7.86 5.18
CA MET A 79 -9.46 -7.68 3.86
C MET A 79 -8.65 -8.36 2.75
N LEU A 80 -7.32 -8.21 2.73
CA LEU A 80 -6.47 -8.88 1.74
C LEU A 80 -6.48 -10.42 1.88
N GLN A 81 -6.50 -10.91 3.12
CA GLN A 81 -6.60 -12.35 3.40
C GLN A 81 -7.94 -12.91 2.92
N ASP A 82 -9.04 -12.19 3.18
CA ASP A 82 -10.38 -12.58 2.78
C ASP A 82 -10.52 -12.60 1.25
N ILE A 83 -9.97 -11.59 0.56
CA ILE A 83 -9.90 -11.57 -0.90
C ILE A 83 -9.17 -12.81 -1.42
N LYS A 84 -7.98 -13.14 -0.88
CA LYS A 84 -7.21 -14.30 -1.34
C LYS A 84 -7.91 -15.62 -1.07
N ALA A 85 -8.65 -15.73 0.03
CA ALA A 85 -9.39 -16.93 0.39
C ALA A 85 -10.65 -17.13 -0.47
N LEU A 86 -11.40 -16.05 -0.75
CA LEU A 86 -12.67 -16.09 -1.48
C LEU A 86 -12.47 -16.07 -3.00
N TYR A 87 -11.40 -15.44 -3.49
CA TYR A 87 -11.09 -15.28 -4.91
C TYR A 87 -9.65 -15.76 -5.21
N PRO A 88 -9.34 -17.06 -5.02
CA PRO A 88 -7.97 -17.57 -5.06
C PRO A 88 -7.27 -17.40 -6.41
N GLU A 89 -8.05 -17.37 -7.50
CA GLU A 89 -7.59 -17.18 -8.88
C GLU A 89 -7.10 -15.75 -9.16
N ASN A 90 -7.56 -14.76 -8.37
CA ASN A 90 -7.13 -13.38 -8.54
C ASN A 90 -5.66 -13.20 -8.15
N LYS A 91 -4.98 -12.32 -8.87
CA LYS A 91 -3.61 -11.93 -8.56
C LYS A 91 -3.61 -10.76 -7.59
N ILE A 92 -2.74 -10.81 -6.59
CA ILE A 92 -2.51 -9.69 -5.68
C ILE A 92 -1.07 -9.23 -5.85
N GLU A 93 -0.87 -8.07 -6.47
CA GLU A 93 0.44 -7.50 -6.73
C GLU A 93 0.69 -6.35 -5.76
N MET A 94 1.68 -6.50 -4.87
CA MET A 94 2.03 -5.43 -3.92
C MET A 94 2.98 -4.42 -4.56
N ILE A 95 2.64 -3.14 -4.46
CA ILE A 95 3.56 -2.02 -4.64
C ILE A 95 3.91 -1.48 -3.26
N PHE A 96 5.11 -1.82 -2.79
CA PHE A 96 5.57 -1.54 -1.45
C PHE A 96 6.53 -0.34 -1.42
N PHE A 97 6.00 0.81 -1.00
CA PHE A 97 6.80 2.00 -0.76
C PHE A 97 7.56 1.89 0.56
N TYR A 98 8.88 2.09 0.51
CA TYR A 98 9.73 2.10 1.68
C TYR A 98 10.80 3.19 1.57
N THR A 99 11.49 3.39 2.68
CA THR A 99 12.68 4.25 2.77
C THR A 99 13.54 3.68 3.89
N ASP A 100 14.84 3.89 3.82
CA ASP A 100 15.75 3.62 4.94
C ASP A 100 15.80 4.78 5.94
N ASN A 101 15.22 5.93 5.58
CA ASN A 101 15.20 7.14 6.38
C ASN A 101 13.77 7.53 6.81
N MET A 102 13.36 7.05 8.00
CA MET A 102 12.06 7.38 8.60
C MET A 102 11.84 8.89 8.77
N TYR A 103 12.90 9.70 8.88
CA TYR A 103 12.76 11.15 9.07
C TYR A 103 12.09 11.82 7.87
N ILE A 104 12.14 11.23 6.67
CA ILE A 104 11.39 11.71 5.49
C ILE A 104 9.89 11.73 5.77
N CYS A 105 9.35 10.63 6.29
CA CYS A 105 7.93 10.51 6.63
C CYS A 105 7.52 11.50 7.73
N GLN A 106 8.38 11.66 8.75
CA GLN A 106 8.14 12.59 9.85
C GLN A 106 8.18 14.06 9.39
N ALA A 107 9.15 14.42 8.54
CA ALA A 107 9.26 15.77 7.98
C ALA A 107 8.05 16.11 7.11
N ARG A 108 7.62 15.19 6.25
CA ARG A 108 6.42 15.35 5.41
C ARG A 108 5.14 15.44 6.25
N SER A 109 5.03 14.66 7.33
CA SER A 109 3.90 14.79 8.27
C SER A 109 3.85 16.18 8.92
N LYS A 110 4.99 16.69 9.42
CA LYS A 110 5.09 18.04 9.99
C LYS A 110 4.69 19.13 8.99
N ALA A 111 5.10 19.00 7.73
CA ALA A 111 4.74 19.95 6.67
C ALA A 111 3.23 19.95 6.36
N LYS A 112 2.52 18.84 6.61
CA LYS A 112 1.10 18.66 6.31
C LYS A 112 0.15 19.05 7.46
N LYS A 113 0.66 19.52 8.61
CA LYS A 113 -0.10 19.85 9.84
C LYS A 113 -1.24 20.88 9.71
N ASN A 114 -1.45 21.47 8.52
CA ASN A 114 -2.64 22.26 8.21
C ASN A 114 -3.81 21.43 7.61
N SER A 115 -3.69 20.10 7.54
CA SER A 115 -4.74 19.19 7.09
C SER A 115 -5.16 18.24 8.21
N SER A 116 -6.45 17.95 8.28
CA SER A 116 -7.21 17.23 9.34
C SER A 116 -6.71 15.82 9.74
N CYS A 117 -5.59 15.35 9.19
CA CYS A 117 -5.00 14.05 9.49
C CYS A 117 -3.66 14.25 10.22
N ASP A 118 -3.73 14.68 11.48
CA ASP A 118 -2.57 14.71 12.37
C ASP A 118 -2.19 13.28 12.75
N SER A 119 -1.13 12.77 12.12
CA SER A 119 -0.52 11.53 12.55
C SER A 119 0.44 11.82 13.70
N ASP A 120 0.11 11.26 14.86
CA ASP A 120 1.02 11.12 15.99
C ASP A 120 2.37 10.52 15.48
N PRO A 121 3.53 11.17 15.74
CA PRO A 121 4.85 10.66 15.36
C PRO A 121 5.06 9.19 15.78
N ASP A 122 4.48 8.77 16.90
CA ASP A 122 4.57 7.38 17.37
C ASP A 122 3.82 6.41 16.45
N LYS A 123 2.78 6.85 15.74
CA LYS A 123 2.07 6.05 14.73
C LYS A 123 2.91 5.88 13.45
N ILE A 124 3.65 6.91 13.05
CA ILE A 124 4.57 6.82 11.90
C ILE A 124 5.69 5.84 12.23
N THR A 125 6.33 6.01 13.39
CA THR A 125 7.42 5.14 13.85
C THR A 125 6.96 3.69 13.98
N ARG A 126 5.82 3.44 14.63
CA ARG A 126 5.24 2.09 14.72
C ARG A 126 4.93 1.50 13.36
N SER A 127 4.31 2.28 12.47
CA SER A 127 4.01 1.78 11.12
C SER A 127 5.30 1.42 10.39
N TYR A 128 6.31 2.28 10.42
CA TYR A 128 7.61 2.04 9.79
C TYR A 128 8.28 0.74 10.27
N ILE A 129 8.41 0.57 11.59
CA ILE A 129 9.08 -0.59 12.20
C ILE A 129 8.31 -1.90 11.92
N HIS A 130 6.97 -1.84 11.88
CA HIS A 130 6.15 -3.05 11.75
C HIS A 130 5.78 -3.42 10.32
N THR A 131 5.83 -2.49 9.35
CA THR A 131 5.37 -2.80 7.99
C THR A 131 6.20 -3.91 7.36
N MET A 132 7.53 -3.80 7.39
CA MET A 132 8.40 -4.79 6.73
C MET A 132 8.26 -6.20 7.32
N PRO A 133 8.35 -6.41 8.65
CA PRO A 133 8.13 -7.74 9.22
C PRO A 133 6.76 -8.33 8.86
N LEU A 134 5.72 -7.50 8.76
CA LEU A 134 4.38 -7.96 8.37
C LEU A 134 4.33 -8.36 6.90
N VAL A 135 4.94 -7.59 5.99
CA VAL A 135 5.05 -7.97 4.58
C VAL A 135 5.78 -9.31 4.44
N LYS A 136 6.94 -9.47 5.10
CA LYS A 136 7.71 -10.72 5.09
C LYS A 136 6.91 -11.93 5.60
N ARG A 137 6.11 -11.75 6.67
CA ARG A 137 5.27 -12.82 7.24
C ARG A 137 4.09 -13.23 6.35
N HIS A 138 3.69 -12.39 5.41
CA HIS A 138 2.51 -12.60 4.58
C HIS A 138 2.83 -12.58 3.08
N LEU A 139 4.08 -12.90 2.69
CA LEU A 139 4.48 -12.92 1.28
C LEU A 139 3.58 -13.84 0.44
N ASN A 140 3.08 -14.92 1.03
CA ASN A 140 2.14 -15.86 0.41
C ASN A 140 0.77 -15.27 0.05
N LEU A 141 0.43 -14.07 0.54
CA LEU A 141 -0.77 -13.36 0.09
C LEU A 141 -0.57 -12.73 -1.29
N PHE A 142 0.67 -12.50 -1.71
CA PHE A 142 0.99 -11.69 -2.87
C PHE A 142 1.58 -12.54 -3.98
N SER A 143 0.97 -12.44 -5.16
CA SER A 143 1.49 -13.03 -6.40
C SER A 143 2.82 -12.39 -6.79
N SER A 144 3.00 -11.10 -6.46
CA SER A 144 4.26 -10.39 -6.57
C SER A 144 4.40 -9.27 -5.54
N VAL A 145 5.63 -8.90 -5.22
CA VAL A 145 5.93 -7.70 -4.41
C VAL A 145 6.97 -6.87 -5.13
N LYS A 146 6.65 -5.61 -5.41
CA LYS A 146 7.49 -4.60 -6.01
C LYS A 146 7.89 -3.56 -4.97
N GLY A 147 9.15 -3.55 -4.55
CA GLY A 147 9.67 -2.57 -3.60
C GLY A 147 10.02 -1.25 -4.29
N ILE A 148 9.48 -0.14 -3.80
CA ILE A 148 9.72 1.21 -4.29
C ILE A 148 10.48 1.99 -3.22
N ASP A 149 11.74 2.34 -3.48
CA ASP A 149 12.54 3.14 -2.53
C ASP A 149 12.27 4.64 -2.69
N ILE A 150 12.24 5.32 -1.55
CA ILE A 150 12.05 6.75 -1.42
C ILE A 150 13.24 7.31 -0.66
N SER A 151 14.13 7.99 -1.39
CA SER A 151 15.27 8.71 -0.81
C SER A 151 15.09 10.23 -0.94
N GLU A 152 15.75 11.01 -0.09
CA GLU A 152 15.70 12.48 -0.16
C GLU A 152 16.31 13.04 -1.45
N ASN A 153 17.18 12.25 -2.09
CA ASN A 153 17.97 12.65 -3.26
C ASN A 153 17.41 12.12 -4.58
N HIS A 154 16.36 11.30 -4.56
CA HIS A 154 15.76 10.74 -5.77
C HIS A 154 14.39 11.38 -6.01
N ILE A 155 14.34 12.20 -7.06
CA ILE A 155 13.12 12.86 -7.55
C ILE A 155 12.11 11.82 -8.07
N VAL A 156 12.59 10.63 -8.45
CA VAL A 156 11.78 9.54 -9.02
C VAL A 156 11.96 8.29 -8.16
N PRO A 157 10.89 7.68 -7.62
CA PRO A 157 10.99 6.44 -6.89
C PRO A 157 11.45 5.29 -7.81
N GLU A 158 12.43 4.50 -7.37
CA GLU A 158 12.98 3.40 -8.15
C GLU A 158 12.49 2.04 -7.62
N THR A 159 12.35 1.07 -8.52
CA THR A 159 12.04 -0.31 -8.13
C THR A 159 13.32 -0.99 -7.66
N VAL A 160 13.34 -1.45 -6.41
CA VAL A 160 14.56 -1.97 -5.77
C VAL A 160 14.47 -3.47 -5.48
N PHE A 161 13.28 -4.08 -5.53
CA PHE A 161 13.17 -5.54 -5.54
C PHE A 161 11.85 -6.02 -6.16
N LYS A 162 11.89 -7.21 -6.76
CA LYS A 162 10.70 -7.94 -7.21
C LYS A 162 10.68 -9.36 -6.62
N TYR A 163 9.62 -9.71 -5.89
CA TYR A 163 9.29 -11.09 -5.51
C TYR A 163 8.17 -11.60 -6.44
N GLN A 164 8.22 -12.84 -6.91
CA GLN A 164 7.17 -13.45 -7.72
C GLN A 164 7.01 -14.94 -7.35
N ASP A 165 5.78 -15.39 -7.11
CA ASP A 165 5.44 -16.68 -6.46
C ASP A 165 5.97 -17.95 -7.19
N ASN A 166 6.43 -17.82 -8.44
CA ASN A 166 7.03 -18.91 -9.25
C ASN A 166 8.53 -18.73 -9.57
N VAL A 167 9.17 -17.69 -9.03
CA VAL A 167 10.61 -17.47 -9.11
C VAL A 167 11.07 -17.12 -7.69
N LEU A 168 11.64 -18.10 -6.98
CA LEU A 168 12.37 -17.87 -5.73
C LEU A 168 13.65 -17.08 -6.03
N GLY A 169 13.50 -15.85 -6.50
CA GLY A 169 14.58 -14.98 -6.93
C GLY A 169 14.12 -13.54 -6.80
N ILE A 170 14.84 -12.77 -5.98
CA ILE A 170 14.76 -11.32 -5.97
C ILE A 170 15.42 -10.87 -7.28
N GLU A 171 14.64 -10.56 -8.31
CA GLU A 171 15.20 -9.99 -9.54
C GLU A 171 15.49 -8.50 -9.32
N GLU A 172 16.80 -8.21 -9.35
CA GLU A 172 17.54 -6.95 -9.40
C GLU A 172 17.32 -5.93 -8.26
N ALA A 173 18.14 -6.09 -7.22
CA ALA A 173 18.70 -4.97 -6.46
C ALA A 173 20.22 -4.96 -6.69
N THR A 174 20.77 -3.93 -7.33
CA THR A 174 22.24 -3.71 -7.39
C THR A 174 22.85 -3.50 -6.00
N SER A 175 22.02 -3.10 -5.04
CA SER A 175 22.30 -3.14 -3.61
C SER A 175 21.01 -3.44 -2.86
N LEU A 176 20.98 -4.55 -2.12
CA LEU A 176 19.96 -4.75 -1.10
C LEU A 176 20.11 -3.63 -0.04
N PRO A 177 19.03 -2.94 0.35
CA PRO A 177 19.10 -1.96 1.42
C PRO A 177 19.65 -2.59 2.70
N VAL A 178 20.22 -1.79 3.61
CA VAL A 178 21.02 -2.28 4.76
C VAL A 178 20.27 -3.32 5.63
N TRP A 179 18.95 -3.28 5.65
CA TRP A 179 18.10 -4.21 6.41
C TRP A 179 17.68 -5.48 5.65
N ALA A 180 17.99 -5.58 4.35
CA ALA A 180 17.78 -6.75 3.50
C ALA A 180 19.06 -7.59 3.30
N GLN A 181 20.21 -7.10 3.80
CA GLN A 181 21.45 -7.85 3.95
C GLN A 181 21.41 -8.78 5.17
#